data_AF-A0A1R3IYE8-F1
#
_entry.id   AF-A0A1R3IYE8-F1
#
_cell.length_a   1.000
_cell.length_b   1.000
_cell.length_c   1.000
_cell.angle_alpha   90.00
_cell.angle_beta   90.00
_cell.angle_gamma   90.00
#
_symmetry.space_group_name_H-M   'P 1'
#
loop_
_entity.id
_entity.type
_entity.pdbx_description
1 polymer ?
#
loop_
_entity_poly.entity_id
_entity_poly.type
_entity_poly.pdbx_seq_one_letter_code
_entity_poly.pdbx_strand_id
1 'polypeptide(L)'
;MASSSMTYSRDSNSYWTAKQNKLFEKALAVYDKDTPDRWQKVADAVGDKSAEEVKRHYEILVADLMYIESGQIAIPNYKSTGGSRQ
;
A
#
# COMPACT_ATOMS: atom_id res chain seq x y z
N MET A 1 15.36 25.13 30.43
CA MET A 1 14.36 24.07 30.14
C MET A 1 14.47 23.79 28.65
N ALA A 2 15.02 22.63 28.29
CA ALA A 2 15.21 22.26 26.89
C ALA A 2 13.83 22.08 26.26
N SER A 3 13.52 22.91 25.26
CA SER A 3 12.30 22.74 24.47
C SER A 3 12.49 21.47 23.65
N SER A 4 11.78 20.41 24.04
CA SER A 4 11.71 19.17 23.30
C SER A 4 11.09 19.47 21.95
N SER A 5 11.94 19.67 20.94
CA SER A 5 11.53 19.55 19.55
C SER A 5 10.95 18.15 19.41
N MET A 6 9.62 18.06 19.48
CA MET A 6 8.87 16.97 18.88
C MET A 6 9.13 17.09 17.38
N THR A 7 10.31 16.65 16.95
CA THR A 7 10.42 15.97 15.69
C THR A 7 9.43 14.84 15.84
N TYR A 8 8.21 15.01 15.32
CA TYR A 8 7.55 13.89 14.69
C TYR A 8 8.65 13.32 13.82
N SER A 9 9.28 12.23 14.29
CA SER A 9 10.13 11.40 13.47
C SER A 9 9.30 11.23 12.25
N ARG A 10 9.71 11.94 11.18
CA ARG A 10 9.01 11.94 9.90
C ARG A 10 8.87 10.47 9.66
N ASP A 11 7.64 9.95 9.86
CA ASP A 11 7.38 8.54 9.72
C ASP A 11 8.07 8.23 8.42
N SER A 12 9.03 7.31 8.48
CA SER A 12 9.78 6.85 7.33
C SER A 12 8.76 6.07 6.49
N ASN A 13 7.72 6.76 6.04
CA ASN A 13 6.77 6.39 5.05
C ASN A 13 7.61 6.41 3.80
N SER A 14 8.36 5.31 3.65
CA SER A 14 9.23 5.05 2.53
C SER A 14 8.36 5.28 1.30
N TYR A 15 8.57 6.40 0.61
CA TYR A 15 7.68 6.82 -0.46
C TYR A 15 7.75 5.76 -1.54
N TRP A 16 6.69 4.96 -1.69
CA TRP A 16 6.60 3.94 -2.72
C TRP A 16 6.30 4.63 -4.05
N THR A 17 7.29 4.62 -4.94
CA THR A 17 7.06 5.08 -6.32
C THR A 17 6.18 4.09 -7.07
N ALA A 18 5.49 4.55 -8.11
CA ALA A 18 4.67 3.66 -8.96
C ALA A 18 5.49 2.50 -9.56
N LYS A 19 6.77 2.74 -9.89
CA LYS A 19 7.69 1.71 -10.36
C LYS A 19 7.96 0.66 -9.29
N GLN A 20 8.28 1.09 -8.06
CA GLN A 20 8.52 0.17 -6.95
C GLN A 20 7.26 -0.62 -6.60
N ASN A 21 6.09 0.01 -6.56
CA ASN A 21 4.84 -0.68 -6.29
C ASN A 21 4.53 -1.75 -7.34
N LYS A 22 4.78 -1.43 -8.63
CA LYS A 22 4.64 -2.42 -9.71
C LYS A 22 5.61 -3.59 -9.59
N LEU A 23 6.84 -3.36 -9.14
CA LEU A 23 7.80 -4.43 -8.88
C LEU A 23 7.38 -5.28 -7.68
N PHE A 24 6.88 -4.64 -6.63
CA PHE A 24 6.34 -5.31 -5.45
C PHE A 24 5.16 -6.22 -5.79
N GLU A 25 4.16 -5.74 -6.53
CA GLU A 25 3.02 -6.57 -6.97
C GLU A 25 3.47 -7.77 -7.81
N LYS A 26 4.41 -7.56 -8.74
CA LYS A 26 4.99 -8.67 -9.52
C LYS A 26 5.73 -9.67 -8.64
N ALA A 27 6.49 -9.18 -7.67
CA ALA A 27 7.22 -10.05 -6.75
C ALA A 27 6.26 -10.84 -5.84
N LEU A 28 5.13 -10.26 -5.39
CA LEU A 28 4.09 -10.97 -4.66
C LEU A 28 3.43 -12.09 -5.48
N ALA A 29 3.35 -11.93 -6.81
CA ALA A 29 2.82 -12.96 -7.71
C ALA A 29 3.81 -14.13 -7.91
N VAL A 30 5.12 -13.88 -7.76
CA VAL A 30 6.17 -14.90 -7.85
C VAL A 30 6.39 -15.61 -6.52
N TYR A 31 6.41 -14.83 -5.43
CA TYR A 31 6.64 -15.32 -4.07
C TYR A 31 5.32 -15.35 -3.31
N ASP A 32 4.72 -16.54 -3.27
CA ASP A 32 3.47 -16.80 -2.57
C ASP A 32 3.64 -16.79 -1.03
N LYS A 33 2.55 -17.09 -0.32
CA LYS A 33 2.52 -17.10 1.16
C LYS A 33 3.35 -18.22 1.78
N ASP A 34 3.60 -19.30 1.05
CA ASP A 34 4.31 -20.49 1.52
C ASP A 34 5.82 -20.40 1.23
N THR A 35 6.24 -19.36 0.50
CA THR A 35 7.64 -19.08 0.20
C THR A 35 8.42 -18.74 1.47
N PRO A 36 9.50 -19.48 1.81
CA PRO A 36 10.38 -19.11 2.92
C PRO A 36 11.12 -17.80 2.57
N ASP A 37 11.31 -16.97 3.59
CA ASP A 37 11.95 -15.65 3.48
C ASP A 37 11.30 -14.75 2.43
N ARG A 38 9.98 -14.89 2.25
CA ARG A 38 9.17 -14.16 1.26
C ARG A 38 9.51 -12.66 1.21
N TRP A 39 9.52 -12.00 2.37
CA TRP A 39 9.72 -10.56 2.45
C TRP A 39 11.13 -10.15 2.05
N GLN A 40 12.13 -10.97 2.34
CA GLN A 40 13.51 -10.73 1.91
C GLN A 40 13.60 -10.83 0.38
N LYS A 41 13.02 -11.88 -0.22
CA LYS A 41 13.01 -12.05 -1.68
C LYS A 41 12.26 -10.96 -2.43
N VAL A 42 11.16 -10.47 -1.85
CA VAL A 42 10.39 -9.35 -2.41
C VAL A 42 11.20 -8.05 -2.28
N ALA A 43 11.85 -7.81 -1.14
CA ALA A 43 12.75 -6.68 -0.94
C ALA A 43 13.89 -6.67 -1.98
N ASP A 44 14.54 -7.81 -2.19
CA ASP A 44 15.60 -7.96 -3.18
C ASP A 44 15.10 -7.70 -4.62
N ALA A 45 13.86 -8.11 -4.93
CA ALA A 45 13.25 -7.86 -6.23
C ALA A 45 12.86 -6.38 -6.46
N VAL A 46 12.58 -5.63 -5.38
CA VAL A 46 12.28 -4.20 -5.42
C VAL A 46 13.57 -3.36 -5.41
N GLY A 47 14.65 -3.86 -4.79
CA GLY A 47 16.01 -3.32 -4.83
C GLY A 47 16.32 -2.21 -3.82
N ASP A 48 15.33 -1.41 -3.43
CA ASP A 48 15.50 -0.22 -2.57
C ASP A 48 14.55 -0.20 -1.35
N LYS A 49 14.18 -1.37 -0.85
CA LYS A 49 13.29 -1.55 0.31
C LYS A 49 13.82 -2.66 1.20
N SER A 50 13.67 -2.50 2.51
CA SER A 50 13.96 -3.56 3.47
C SER A 50 12.78 -4.55 3.55
N ALA A 51 13.04 -5.76 4.07
CA ALA A 51 11.99 -6.75 4.28
C ALA A 51 10.88 -6.22 5.21
N GLU A 52 11.22 -5.39 6.19
CA GLU A 52 10.28 -4.75 7.12
C GLU A 52 9.42 -3.70 6.40
N GLU A 53 10.01 -2.89 5.52
CA GLU A 53 9.27 -1.90 4.73
C GLU A 53 8.30 -2.57 3.75
N VAL A 54 8.73 -3.66 3.11
CA VAL A 54 7.90 -4.49 2.25
C VAL A 54 6.74 -5.10 3.02
N LYS A 55 7.01 -5.68 4.20
CA LYS A 55 5.97 -6.29 5.04
C LYS A 55 4.93 -5.24 5.48
N ARG A 56 5.37 -4.05 5.91
CA ARG A 56 4.47 -2.95 6.26
C ARG A 56 3.59 -2.53 5.08
N HIS A 57 4.19 -2.41 3.89
CA HIS A 57 3.45 -2.05 2.67
C HIS A 57 2.42 -3.10 2.29
N TYR A 58 2.74 -4.38 2.48
CA TYR A 58 1.78 -5.48 2.31
C TYR A 58 0.61 -5.41 3.31
N GLU A 59 0.87 -5.11 4.58
CA GLU A 59 -0.18 -4.98 5.60
C GLU A 59 -1.16 -3.83 5.25
N ILE A 60 -0.65 -2.72 4.71
CA ILE A 60 -1.48 -1.60 4.22
C ILE A 60 -2.33 -2.07 3.03
N LEU A 61 -1.73 -2.77 2.05
CA LEU A 61 -2.47 -3.31 0.90
C LEU A 61 -3.62 -4.22 1.34
N VAL A 62 -3.38 -5.11 2.31
CA VAL A 62 -4.42 -6.00 2.85
C VAL A 62 -5.51 -5.20 3.56
N ALA A 63 -5.14 -4.21 4.37
CA ALA A 63 -6.12 -3.35 5.04
C ALA A 63 -7.00 -2.59 4.03
N ASP A 64 -6.43 -2.07 2.95
CA ASP A 64 -7.17 -1.39 1.88
C ASP A 64 -8.14 -2.36 1.17
N LEU A 65 -7.70 -3.58 0.87
CA LEU A 65 -8.57 -4.62 0.29
C LEU A 65 -9.73 -4.96 1.22
N MET A 66 -9.46 -5.14 2.52
CA MET A 66 -10.50 -5.39 3.51
C MET A 66 -11.48 -4.21 3.62
N TYR A 67 -10.98 -2.98 3.55
CA TYR A 67 -11.83 -1.79 3.56
C TYR A 67 -12.74 -1.73 2.33
N ILE A 68 -12.21 -2.05 1.15
CA ILE A 68 -13.00 -2.15 -0.10
C ILE A 68 -14.08 -3.25 0.03
N GLU A 69 -13.70 -4.46 0.47
CA GLU A 69 -14.60 -5.62 0.59
C GLU A 69 -15.67 -5.43 1.67
N SER A 70 -15.37 -4.67 2.72
CA SER A 70 -16.33 -4.37 3.80
C SER A 70 -17.51 -3.48 3.35
N GLY A 71 -17.51 -3.01 2.10
CA GLY A 71 -18.57 -2.16 1.56
C GLY A 71 -18.63 -0.77 2.21
N GLN A 72 -17.59 -0.38 2.97
CA GLN A 72 -17.47 0.94 3.60
C GLN A 72 -17.06 2.04 2.61
N ILE A 73 -16.89 1.71 1.34
CA ILE A 73 -16.74 2.72 0.29
C ILE A 73 -18.12 3.31 0.02
N ALA A 74 -18.33 4.54 0.47
CA ALA A 74 -19.43 5.35 0.01
C ALA A 74 -19.33 5.44 -1.52
N ILE A 75 -20.23 4.74 -2.20
CA ILE A 75 -20.35 4.77 -3.66
C ILE A 75 -20.54 6.25 -4.02
N PRO A 76 -19.64 6.87 -4.82
CA PRO A 76 -19.82 8.25 -5.23
C PRO A 76 -21.18 8.35 -5.93
N ASN A 77 -22.01 9.32 -5.54
CA ASN A 77 -23.28 9.58 -6.20
C ASN A 77 -22.98 10.13 -7.61
N TYR A 78 -22.73 9.23 -8.55
CA TYR A 78 -22.71 9.49 -9.98
C TYR A 78 -24.15 9.75 -10.39
N LYS A 79 -24.56 11.01 -10.20
CA LYS A 79 -25.84 11.52 -10.71
C LYS A 79 -25.85 11.22 -12.20
N SER A 80 -26.61 10.20 -12.58
CA SER A 80 -26.89 9.93 -13.98
C SER A 80 -27.72 11.11 -14.47
N THR A 81 -27.08 12.06 -15.13
CA THR A 81 -27.77 13.05 -15.97
C THR A 81 -28.30 12.32 -17.20
N GLY A 82 -29.27 11.44 -16.98
CA GLY A 82 -30.14 10.92 -18.02
C GLY A 82 -31.08 12.04 -18.43
N GLY A 83 -30.95 12.49 -19.67
CA GLY A 83 -31.68 13.62 -20.21
C GLY A 83 -33.19 13.48 -20.09
N SER A 84 -33.83 14.45 -19.44
CA SER A 84 -35.24 14.74 -19.60
C SER A 84 -35.38 15.90 -20.59
N ARG A 85 -35.53 15.57 -21.87
CA ARG A 85 -36.26 16.42 -22.83
C ARG A 85 -37.67 15.86 -22.91
N GLN A 86 -38.61 16.56 -22.29
CA GLN A 86 -40.02 16.61 -22.70
C GLN A 86 -40.43 18.08 -22.68
#